data_AF-A0A0B7AS89-F1
#
_entry.id   AF-A0A0B7AS89-F1
#
_cell.length_a   1.000
_cell.length_b   1.000
_cell.length_c   1.000
_cell.angle_alpha   90.00
_cell.angle_beta   90.00
_cell.angle_gamma   90.00
#
_symmetry.space_group_name_H-M   'P 1'
#
loop_
_entity.id
_entity.type
_entity.pdbx_description
1 polymer ?
#
loop_
_entity_poly.entity_id
_entity_poly.type
_entity_poly.pdbx_seq_one_letter_code
_entity_poly.pdbx_strand_id
1 'polypeptide(L)'
;GKMNPYGPPYDKNGFNENGFNKHGLDPDGFDKDGYDKHDLDIYGRLNPYAPPYDKDGFNGNGFDKHGFDRDGFDKDGFDRDGYDRLGRKTPYGPPYGKDGYNANGYDMDGFDRDGYDKDGY
;
A
#
# COMPACT_ATOMS: atom_id res chain seq x y z
N GLY A 1 8.92 -12.78 51.69
CA GLY A 1 9.64 -11.71 50.96
C GLY A 1 8.61 -10.86 50.25
N LYS A 2 8.65 -9.54 50.40
CA LYS A 2 7.74 -8.65 49.68
C LYS A 2 8.14 -8.68 48.21
N MET A 3 7.28 -9.23 47.35
CA MET A 3 7.45 -9.12 45.90
C MET A 3 7.43 -7.63 45.56
N ASN A 4 8.45 -7.19 44.84
CA ASN A 4 8.49 -5.86 44.25
C ASN A 4 7.40 -5.82 43.16
N PRO A 5 6.35 -4.99 43.27
CA PRO A 5 5.31 -4.90 42.25
C PRO A 5 5.81 -4.27 40.94
N TYR A 6 7.10 -3.88 40.90
CA TYR A 6 7.81 -3.30 39.76
C TYR A 6 9.01 -4.16 39.33
N GLY A 7 8.87 -5.50 39.30
CA GLY A 7 9.80 -6.33 38.53
C GLY A 7 9.94 -5.75 37.11
N PRO A 8 11.12 -5.85 36.45
CA PRO A 8 11.28 -5.27 35.12
C PRO A 8 10.12 -5.76 34.25
N PRO A 9 9.39 -4.87 33.57
CA PRO A 9 8.15 -5.22 32.87
C PRO A 9 8.36 -6.25 31.75
N TYR A 10 9.62 -6.60 31.47
CA TYR A 10 10.08 -7.54 30.46
C TYR A 10 11.19 -8.42 31.03
N ASP A 11 11.22 -9.68 30.63
CA ASP A 11 12.27 -10.64 30.90
C ASP A 11 13.57 -10.31 30.14
N LYS A 12 14.60 -11.14 30.30
CA LYS A 12 15.89 -11.00 29.59
C LYS A 12 15.78 -11.04 28.06
N ASN A 13 14.67 -11.57 27.54
CA ASN A 13 14.40 -11.67 26.12
C ASN A 13 13.52 -10.50 25.63
N GLY A 14 13.08 -9.61 26.53
CA GLY A 14 12.29 -8.43 26.19
C GLY A 14 10.78 -8.65 26.18
N PHE A 15 10.26 -9.70 26.83
CA PHE A 15 8.83 -10.05 26.87
C PHE A 15 8.26 -10.02 28.29
N ASN A 16 7.03 -9.53 28.45
CA ASN A 16 6.34 -9.47 29.73
C ASN A 16 5.84 -10.85 30.19
N GLU A 17 5.19 -10.93 31.36
CA GLU A 17 4.64 -12.19 31.90
C GLU A 17 3.62 -12.87 30.99
N ASN A 18 3.01 -12.10 30.08
CA ASN A 18 2.04 -12.58 29.09
C ASN A 18 2.71 -12.94 27.75
N GLY A 19 4.04 -12.85 27.65
CA GLY A 19 4.79 -13.20 26.45
C GLY A 19 4.88 -12.08 25.39
N PHE A 20 4.51 -10.84 25.71
CA PHE A 20 4.52 -9.72 24.76
C PHE A 20 5.63 -8.71 25.02
N ASN A 21 6.24 -8.19 23.96
CA ASN A 21 7.27 -7.17 24.02
C ASN A 21 6.67 -5.76 24.30
N LYS A 22 7.52 -4.73 24.32
CA LYS A 22 7.09 -3.34 24.53
C LYS A 22 6.13 -2.77 23.48
N HIS A 23 6.05 -3.42 22.33
CA HIS A 23 5.12 -3.09 21.25
C HIS A 23 3.83 -3.92 21.34
N GLY A 24 3.68 -4.77 22.36
CA GLY A 24 2.53 -5.65 22.51
C GLY A 24 2.54 -6.86 21.60
N LEU A 25 3.71 -7.23 21.05
CA LEU A 25 3.86 -8.35 20.11
C LEU A 25 4.59 -9.52 20.77
N ASP A 26 4.16 -10.74 20.47
CA ASP A 26 4.78 -11.98 20.91
C ASP A 26 6.11 -12.25 20.15
N PRO A 27 6.84 -13.34 20.46
CA PRO A 27 8.09 -13.67 19.76
C PRO A 27 7.93 -13.93 18.26
N ASP A 28 6.74 -14.32 17.82
CA ASP A 28 6.40 -14.56 16.41
C ASP A 28 5.95 -13.27 15.70
N GLY A 29 5.79 -12.17 16.45
CA GLY A 29 5.48 -10.84 15.93
C GLY A 29 3.99 -10.49 15.91
N PHE A 30 3.15 -11.26 16.60
CA PHE A 30 1.69 -11.08 16.64
C PHE A 30 1.24 -10.44 17.96
N ASP A 31 0.21 -9.60 17.90
CA ASP A 31 -0.44 -9.04 19.07
C ASP A 31 -1.31 -10.09 19.80
N LYS A 32 -1.92 -9.67 20.92
CA LYS A 32 -2.80 -10.53 21.73
C LYS A 32 -4.02 -11.06 20.96
N ASP A 33 -4.39 -10.42 19.86
CA ASP A 33 -5.55 -10.77 19.03
C ASP A 33 -5.12 -11.60 17.80
N GLY A 34 -3.81 -11.88 17.67
CA GLY A 34 -3.23 -12.74 16.65
C GLY A 34 -2.85 -12.02 15.36
N TYR A 35 -2.67 -10.70 15.39
CA TYR A 35 -2.35 -9.88 14.22
C TYR A 35 -0.96 -9.27 14.29
N ASP A 36 -0.26 -9.21 13.16
CA ASP A 36 1.07 -8.61 13.07
C ASP A 36 1.02 -7.07 13.04
N LYS A 37 2.18 -6.43 12.88
CA LYS A 37 2.29 -4.97 12.79
C LYS A 37 1.56 -4.33 11.59
N HIS A 38 1.11 -5.14 10.62
CA HIS A 38 0.36 -4.78 9.42
C HIS A 38 -1.12 -5.18 9.53
N ASP A 39 -1.58 -5.52 10.74
CA ASP A 39 -2.93 -6.01 11.00
C ASP A 39 -3.27 -7.31 10.24
N LEU A 40 -2.27 -8.15 9.92
CA LEU A 40 -2.43 -9.44 9.24
C LEU A 40 -2.33 -10.61 10.22
N ASP A 41 -3.23 -11.58 10.12
CA ASP A 41 -3.14 -12.82 10.90
C ASP A 41 -2.07 -13.78 10.36
N ILE A 42 -1.87 -14.91 11.04
CA ILE A 42 -0.90 -15.95 10.66
C ILE A 42 -1.13 -16.54 9.25
N TYR A 43 -2.32 -16.37 8.68
CA TYR A 43 -2.67 -16.81 7.32
C TYR A 43 -2.60 -15.66 6.30
N GLY A 44 -2.13 -14.48 6.70
CA GLY A 44 -2.07 -13.28 5.86
C GLY A 44 -3.42 -12.61 5.64
N ARG A 45 -4.42 -12.85 6.50
CA ARG A 45 -5.75 -12.23 6.40
C ARG A 45 -5.80 -10.96 7.23
N LEU A 46 -6.31 -9.88 6.65
CA LEU A 46 -6.46 -8.58 7.32
C LEU A 46 -7.45 -8.66 8.50
N ASN A 47 -7.12 -8.02 9.61
CA ASN A 47 -8.00 -7.79 10.74
C ASN A 47 -9.28 -7.10 10.24
N PRO A 48 -10.49 -7.64 10.49
CA PRO A 48 -11.75 -7.03 10.05
C PRO A 48 -11.99 -5.64 10.67
N TYR A 49 -11.27 -5.29 11.73
CA TYR A 49 -11.29 -3.99 12.39
C TYR A 49 -10.07 -3.12 12.04
N ALA A 50 -9.19 -3.57 11.14
CA ALA A 50 -8.07 -2.77 10.67
C ALA A 50 -8.58 -1.45 10.08
N PRO A 51 -7.87 -0.34 10.31
CA PRO A 51 -8.14 0.87 9.57
C PRO A 51 -7.98 0.61 8.05
N PRO A 52 -8.72 1.31 7.19
CA PRO A 52 -8.66 1.12 5.74
C PRO A 52 -7.29 1.49 5.12
N TYR A 53 -6.42 2.14 5.89
CA TYR A 53 -5.08 2.55 5.52
C TYR A 53 -4.12 2.21 6.65
N ASP A 54 -2.91 1.79 6.29
CA ASP A 54 -1.81 1.54 7.22
C ASP A 54 -1.27 2.84 7.83
N LYS A 55 -0.23 2.72 8.64
CA LYS A 55 0.43 3.86 9.34
C LYS A 55 1.05 4.87 8.39
N ASP A 56 1.38 4.43 7.18
CA ASP A 56 1.95 5.26 6.12
C ASP A 56 0.83 5.88 5.24
N GLY A 57 -0.43 5.52 5.46
CA GLY A 57 -1.59 6.06 4.75
C GLY A 57 -1.99 5.28 3.50
N PHE A 58 -1.54 4.03 3.33
CA PHE A 58 -1.82 3.19 2.17
C PHE A 58 -2.76 2.03 2.51
N ASN A 59 -3.71 1.73 1.62
CA ASN A 59 -4.62 0.60 1.77
C ASN A 59 -3.91 -0.74 1.48
N GLY A 60 -4.63 -1.85 1.65
CA GLY A 60 -4.09 -3.20 1.38
C GLY A 60 -3.65 -3.46 -0.07
N ASN A 61 -4.04 -2.60 -1.02
CA ASN A 61 -3.57 -2.65 -2.41
C ASN A 61 -2.34 -1.73 -2.65
N GLY A 62 -1.84 -1.07 -1.62
CA GLY A 62 -0.69 -0.17 -1.69
C GLY A 62 -1.00 1.25 -2.16
N PHE A 63 -2.27 1.68 -2.19
CA PHE A 63 -2.68 3.02 -2.63
C PHE A 63 -3.15 3.90 -1.47
N ASP A 64 -2.79 5.18 -1.51
CA ASP A 64 -3.26 6.19 -0.58
C ASP A 64 -4.76 6.49 -0.76
N LYS A 65 -5.30 7.35 0.09
CA LYS A 65 -6.70 7.80 0.01
C LYS A 65 -7.06 8.54 -1.28
N HIS A 66 -6.06 8.97 -2.05
CA HIS A 66 -6.21 9.63 -3.33
C HIS A 66 -6.02 8.67 -4.52
N GLY A 67 -5.73 7.40 -4.26
CA GLY A 67 -5.54 6.37 -5.29
C GLY A 67 -4.12 6.31 -5.85
N PHE A 68 -3.11 6.87 -5.18
CA PHE A 68 -1.71 6.86 -5.60
C PHE A 68 -0.89 5.91 -4.74
N ASP A 69 0.02 5.17 -5.37
CA ASP A 69 0.91 4.25 -4.68
C ASP A 69 2.02 4.99 -3.92
N ARG A 70 2.93 4.21 -3.30
CA ARG A 70 4.05 4.74 -2.51
C ARG A 70 5.04 5.57 -3.33
N ASP A 71 5.08 5.37 -4.64
CA ASP A 71 5.91 6.13 -5.57
C ASP A 71 5.17 7.38 -6.09
N GLY A 72 3.90 7.56 -5.75
CA GLY A 72 3.07 8.69 -6.15
C GLY A 72 2.34 8.49 -7.47
N PHE A 73 2.19 7.25 -7.96
CA PHE A 73 1.52 6.92 -9.22
C PHE A 73 0.18 6.22 -8.99
N ASP A 74 -0.82 6.55 -9.78
CA ASP A 74 -2.10 5.86 -9.76
C ASP A 74 -1.99 4.41 -10.28
N LYS A 75 -3.12 3.70 -10.23
CA LYS A 75 -3.21 2.31 -10.72
C LYS A 75 -2.84 2.14 -12.20
N ASP A 76 -2.89 3.23 -12.97
CA ASP A 76 -2.62 3.25 -14.40
C ASP A 76 -1.20 3.77 -14.70
N GLY A 77 -0.42 4.09 -13.65
CA GLY A 77 0.99 4.43 -13.73
C GLY A 77 1.27 5.92 -13.90
N PHE A 78 0.33 6.81 -13.58
CA PHE A 78 0.47 8.26 -13.72
C PHE A 78 0.53 8.98 -12.38
N ASP A 79 1.41 9.97 -12.27
CA ASP A 79 1.48 10.84 -11.10
C ASP A 79 0.32 11.86 -11.06
N ARG A 80 0.31 12.68 -10.00
CA ARG A 80 -0.72 13.70 -9.79
C ARG A 80 -0.74 14.79 -10.88
N ASP A 81 0.35 14.97 -11.60
CA ASP A 81 0.52 15.95 -12.68
C ASP A 81 0.29 15.34 -14.08
N GLY A 82 -0.02 14.04 -14.14
CA GLY A 82 -0.31 13.27 -15.35
C GLY A 82 0.92 12.76 -16.08
N TYR A 83 2.07 12.66 -15.41
CA TYR A 83 3.29 12.06 -15.97
C TYR A 83 3.36 10.57 -15.65
N ASP A 84 3.76 9.76 -16.62
CA ASP A 84 4.07 8.36 -16.38
C ASP A 84 5.36 8.18 -15.56
N ARG A 85 5.69 6.95 -15.19
CA ARG A 85 6.93 6.61 -14.45
C ARG A 85 8.23 6.96 -15.17
N LEU A 86 8.18 7.26 -16.47
CA LEU A 86 9.33 7.71 -17.28
C LEU A 86 9.36 9.24 -17.42
N GLY A 87 8.44 9.97 -16.79
CA GLY A 87 8.34 11.42 -16.89
C GLY A 87 7.71 11.90 -18.20
N ARG A 88 6.98 11.05 -18.92
CA ARG A 88 6.28 11.40 -20.16
C ARG A 88 4.86 11.83 -19.85
N LYS A 89 4.44 12.93 -20.46
CA LYS A 89 3.07 13.44 -20.41
C LYS A 89 2.44 13.28 -21.79
N THR A 90 1.28 12.62 -21.85
CA THR A 90 0.59 12.45 -23.13
C THR A 90 -0.28 13.69 -23.40
N PRO A 91 -0.33 14.22 -24.63
CA PRO A 91 -1.20 15.34 -24.97
C PRO A 91 -2.70 14.98 -24.86
N TYR A 92 -3.02 13.69 -24.75
CA TYR A 92 -4.37 13.17 -24.74
C TYR A 92 -4.92 12.85 -23.34
N GLY A 93 -4.12 13.08 -22.28
CA GLY A 93 -4.56 13.01 -20.89
C GLY A 93 -4.59 11.60 -20.27
N PRO A 94 -4.88 11.50 -18.96
CA PRO A 94 -4.90 10.25 -18.18
C PRO A 94 -6.20 9.43 -18.36
N PRO A 95 -6.23 8.15 -17.95
CA PRO A 95 -5.31 7.08 -18.28
C PRO A 95 -5.89 6.11 -19.33
N TYR A 96 -4.98 5.41 -19.98
CA TYR A 96 -5.25 4.35 -20.92
C TYR A 96 -6.00 3.21 -20.24
N GLY A 97 -7.04 2.67 -20.89
CA GLY A 97 -7.71 1.46 -20.44
C GLY A 97 -6.76 0.25 -20.44
N LYS A 98 -7.24 -0.89 -19.96
CA LYS A 98 -6.48 -2.17 -20.00
C LYS A 98 -6.03 -2.57 -21.41
N ASP A 99 -6.69 -2.02 -22.43
CA ASP A 99 -6.37 -2.21 -23.83
C ASP A 99 -5.21 -1.33 -24.32
N GLY A 100 -4.69 -0.44 -23.48
CA GLY A 100 -3.60 0.47 -23.83
C GLY A 100 -4.06 1.74 -24.55
N TYR A 101 -5.37 2.01 -24.62
CA TYR A 101 -5.92 3.18 -25.32
C TYR A 101 -6.68 4.11 -24.36
N ASN A 102 -6.55 5.42 -24.53
CA ASN A 102 -7.28 6.41 -23.76
C ASN A 102 -8.77 6.46 -24.20
N ALA A 103 -9.56 7.32 -23.55
CA ALA A 103 -10.98 7.49 -23.87
C ALA A 103 -11.24 7.95 -25.33
N ASN A 104 -10.23 8.53 -26.00
CA ASN A 104 -10.28 8.95 -27.40
C ASN A 104 -9.77 7.86 -28.37
N GLY A 105 -9.35 6.69 -27.85
CA GLY A 105 -8.92 5.57 -28.67
C GLY A 105 -7.46 5.62 -29.12
N TYR A 106 -6.63 6.51 -28.56
CA TYR A 106 -5.19 6.60 -28.86
C TYR A 106 -4.36 5.93 -27.77
N ASP A 107 -3.18 5.41 -28.10
CA ASP A 107 -2.21 4.82 -27.20
C ASP A 107 -1.27 5.87 -26.56
N MET A 108 -0.28 5.41 -25.80
CA MET A 108 0.69 6.29 -25.15
C MET A 108 1.59 7.07 -26.11
N ASP A 109 1.79 6.54 -27.32
CA ASP A 109 2.57 7.16 -28.37
C ASP A 109 1.71 8.08 -29.25
N GLY A 110 0.39 8.03 -29.08
CA GLY A 110 -0.58 8.89 -29.74
C GLY A 110 -1.22 8.29 -30.97
N PHE A 111 -1.13 6.97 -31.15
CA PHE A 111 -1.69 6.23 -32.27
C PHE A 111 -2.99 5.52 -31.89
N ASP A 112 -3.96 5.52 -32.80
CA ASP A 112 -5.18 4.75 -32.63
C ASP A 112 -4.95 3.25 -32.80
N ARG A 113 -6.02 2.46 -32.69
CA ARG A 113 -5.95 0.99 -32.81
C ARG A 113 -5.50 0.48 -34.18
N ASP A 114 -5.60 1.33 -35.20
CA ASP A 114 -5.20 1.04 -36.57
C ASP A 114 -3.79 1.59 -36.87
N GLY A 115 -3.17 2.26 -35.90
CA GLY A 115 -1.82 2.80 -35.98
C GLY A 115 -1.73 4.23 -36.49
N TYR A 116 -2.85 4.97 -36.54
CA TYR A 116 -2.87 6.35 -37.04
C TYR A 116 -2.79 7.38 -35.92
N ASP A 117 -2.02 8.45 -36.12
CA ASP A 117 -2.04 9.60 -35.21
C ASP A 117 -3.32 10.45 -35.36
N LYS A 118 -3.46 11.52 -34.55
CA LYS A 118 -4.61 12.45 -34.63
C LYS A 118 -4.74 13.16 -35.99
N ASP A 119 -3.70 13.15 -36.80
CA ASP A 119 -3.63 13.79 -38.11
C ASP A 119 -3.86 12.76 -39.24
N GLY A 120 -3.99 11.47 -38.91
CA GLY A 120 -4.38 10.38 -39.81
C GLY A 120 -3.20 9.71 -40.54
N TYR A 121 -1.99 9.75 -39.98
CA TYR A 121 -0.78 9.12 -40.53
C TYR A 121 -0.32 7.88 -39.79
#